data_AF-A0A2U2X8V5-F1
#
_entry.id   AF-A0A2U2X8V5-F1
#
_cell.length_a   1.000
_cell.length_b   1.000
_cell.length_c   1.000
_cell.angle_alpha   90.00
_cell.angle_beta   90.00
_cell.angle_gamma   90.00
#
_symmetry.space_group_name_H-M   'P 1'
#
loop_
_entity.id
_entity.type
_entity.pdbx_description
1 polymer ?
#
loop_
_entity_poly.entity_id
_entity_poly.type
_entity_poly.pdbx_seq_one_letter_code
_entity_poly.pdbx_strand_id
1 'polypeptide(L)'
;MKAFIFSILFIITLGEFSFGQVVESGLKDNLTSQKDLKKIIVYGSDTCHYCIDTKAYLKEKKIDFIYYDVDVNLLKQREMLIKMQKAGLSVDNLSIPVVDLYGKLIMNEANFDDFLKKLDTSKN
;
A
#
# COMPACT_ATOMS: atom_id res chain seq x y z
N MET A 1 -62.07 -11.95 10.60
CA MET A 1 -62.01 -12.44 12.00
C MET A 1 -60.90 -13.48 12.02
N LYS A 2 -59.69 -13.07 12.41
CA LYS A 2 -59.07 -13.28 13.73
C LYS A 2 -58.36 -14.64 13.85
N ALA A 3 -57.09 -14.53 14.26
CA ALA A 3 -56.25 -15.53 14.92
C ALA A 3 -55.57 -16.60 14.06
N PHE A 4 -54.33 -16.30 13.64
CA PHE A 4 -53.23 -17.26 13.81
C PHE A 4 -52.38 -16.78 14.99
N ILE A 5 -52.85 -17.11 16.20
CA ILE A 5 -52.06 -17.12 17.42
C ILE A 5 -51.86 -18.60 17.74
N PHE A 6 -50.68 -19.12 17.43
CA PHE A 6 -50.14 -20.33 18.04
C PHE A 6 -48.71 -19.94 18.46
N SER A 7 -48.55 -19.52 19.72
CA SER A 7 -48.18 -20.42 20.83
C SER A 7 -46.78 -20.98 20.56
N ILE A 8 -45.70 -20.32 20.98
CA ILE A 8 -45.13 -20.40 22.34
C ILE A 8 -45.28 -21.80 22.94
N LEU A 9 -44.12 -22.35 23.30
CA LEU A 9 -43.81 -23.64 23.93
C LEU A 9 -43.60 -24.83 23.00
N PHE A 10 -42.35 -25.03 22.56
CA PHE A 10 -41.70 -26.33 22.78
C PHE A 10 -40.15 -26.22 22.69
N ILE A 11 -39.50 -26.42 23.84
CA ILE A 11 -38.16 -27.05 24.00
C ILE A 11 -36.97 -26.20 23.49
N ILE A 12 -36.23 -25.43 24.30
CA ILE A 12 -35.38 -25.84 25.44
C ILE A 12 -34.72 -27.21 25.23
N THR A 13 -33.76 -27.30 24.30
CA THR A 13 -32.61 -28.19 24.49
C THR A 13 -31.40 -27.33 24.81
N LEU A 14 -31.06 -27.35 26.10
CA LEU A 14 -29.81 -26.89 26.67
C LEU A 14 -28.65 -27.60 25.97
N GLY A 15 -28.03 -26.91 25.00
CA GLY A 15 -26.66 -27.18 24.60
C GLY A 15 -25.79 -26.20 25.37
N GLU A 16 -24.96 -26.72 26.26
CA GLU A 16 -23.95 -26.00 27.04
C GLU A 16 -23.06 -25.12 26.14
N PHE A 17 -23.48 -23.90 25.84
CA PHE A 17 -22.56 -22.87 25.42
C PHE A 17 -22.24 -22.01 26.63
N SER A 18 -21.22 -22.45 27.35
CA SER A 18 -20.58 -21.71 28.44
C SER A 18 -20.30 -20.29 27.95
N PHE A 19 -21.12 -19.34 28.40
CA PHE A 19 -20.80 -17.92 28.32
C PHE A 19 -19.77 -17.63 29.42
N GLY A 20 -18.51 -17.93 29.12
CA GLY A 20 -17.37 -17.55 29.95
C GLY A 20 -17.16 -16.04 29.87
N GLN A 21 -17.38 -15.38 31.01
CA GLN A 21 -17.12 -13.97 31.21
C GLN A 21 -15.61 -13.62 31.16
N VAL A 22 -15.37 -12.40 30.69
CA VAL A 22 -14.26 -11.50 31.08
C VAL A 22 -12.86 -11.92 30.65
N VAL A 23 -12.39 -11.25 29.59
CA VAL A 23 -11.02 -10.75 29.53
C VAL A 23 -11.11 -9.23 29.35
N GLU A 24 -10.92 -8.53 30.46
CA GLU A 24 -10.41 -7.17 30.44
C GLU A 24 -9.01 -7.22 29.83
N SER A 25 -8.90 -6.69 28.63
CA SER A 25 -7.64 -6.33 27.98
C SER A 25 -7.95 -5.03 27.27
N GLY A 26 -7.72 -3.85 27.86
CA GLY A 26 -6.51 -3.57 28.64
C GLY A 26 -5.23 -3.72 27.81
N LEU A 27 -5.36 -3.86 26.48
CA LEU A 27 -4.32 -3.66 25.50
C LEU A 27 -4.89 -2.51 24.67
N LYS A 28 -4.69 -1.24 25.08
CA LYS A 28 -3.61 -0.44 24.48
C LYS A 28 -3.11 -1.20 23.26
N ASP A 29 -3.80 -1.00 22.14
CA ASP A 29 -3.27 -1.32 20.83
C ASP A 29 -1.92 -0.63 20.79
N ASN A 30 -0.92 -1.40 21.23
CA ASN A 30 0.45 -1.09 21.08
C ASN A 30 0.60 -1.31 19.59
N LEU A 31 0.25 -0.26 18.86
CA LEU A 31 0.92 0.19 17.66
C LEU A 31 2.42 0.37 17.97
N THR A 32 3.08 -0.63 18.58
CA THR A 32 4.27 -1.23 18.01
C THR A 32 3.96 -1.42 16.53
N SER A 33 4.23 -0.40 15.71
CA SER A 33 5.56 -0.26 15.15
C SER A 33 5.96 -1.54 14.40
N GLN A 34 5.00 -2.19 13.75
CA GLN A 34 5.22 -2.77 12.43
C GLN A 34 5.17 -1.63 11.40
N LYS A 35 6.05 -0.64 11.58
CA LYS A 35 6.59 0.07 10.42
C LYS A 35 7.48 -0.96 9.77
N ASP A 36 6.87 -1.84 8.96
CA ASP A 36 7.60 -2.52 7.90
C ASP A 36 8.53 -1.46 7.32
N LEU A 37 9.84 -1.75 7.30
CA LEU A 37 10.81 -0.89 6.65
C LEU A 37 10.45 -0.92 5.16
N LYS A 38 9.45 -0.12 4.78
CA LYS A 38 8.91 -0.05 3.43
C LYS A 38 10.09 0.35 2.57
N LYS A 39 10.55 -0.55 1.72
CA LYS A 39 11.63 -0.23 0.80
C LYS A 39 11.13 0.75 -0.24
N ILE A 40 12.01 1.61 -0.72
CA ILE A 40 11.70 2.46 -1.87
C ILE A 40 11.52 1.55 -3.08
N ILE A 41 10.43 1.72 -3.81
CA ILE A 41 10.16 0.94 -5.04
C ILE A 41 10.14 1.89 -6.22
N VAL A 42 10.92 1.59 -7.24
CA VAL A 42 10.94 2.32 -8.50
C VAL A 42 10.28 1.46 -9.56
N TYR A 43 9.14 1.92 -10.05
CA TYR A 43 8.48 1.36 -11.23
C TYR A 43 8.95 2.16 -12.44
N GLY A 44 9.59 1.51 -13.40
CA GLY A 44 10.14 2.17 -14.58
C GLY A 44 10.30 1.21 -15.74
N SER A 45 11.10 1.61 -16.73
CA SER A 45 11.46 0.77 -17.88
C SER A 45 12.95 0.90 -18.15
N ASP A 46 13.60 -0.19 -18.56
CA ASP A 46 15.02 -0.20 -18.95
C ASP A 46 15.27 0.57 -20.27
N THR A 47 14.21 0.93 -21.00
CA THR A 47 14.29 1.76 -22.22
C THR A 47 14.03 3.25 -21.97
N CYS A 48 13.67 3.63 -20.74
CA CYS A 48 13.36 5.01 -20.38
C CYS A 48 14.58 5.73 -19.77
N HIS A 49 15.01 6.81 -20.42
CA HIS A 49 16.17 7.61 -19.98
C HIS A 49 16.03 8.09 -18.52
N TYR A 50 14.90 8.71 -18.16
CA TYR A 50 14.63 9.17 -16.79
C TYR A 50 14.59 8.03 -15.75
N CYS A 51 14.17 6.82 -16.14
CA CYS A 51 14.21 5.66 -15.24
C CYS A 51 15.66 5.20 -14.99
N ILE A 52 16.51 5.23 -16.01
CA ILE A 52 17.92 4.90 -15.90
C ILE A 52 18.62 5.90 -14.97
N ASP A 53 18.38 7.18 -15.16
CA ASP A 53 19.00 8.24 -14.36
C ASP A 53 18.52 8.19 -12.91
N THR A 54 17.24 7.90 -12.67
CA THR A 54 16.70 7.70 -11.31
C THR A 54 17.37 6.52 -10.61
N LYS A 55 17.57 5.39 -11.32
CA LYS A 55 18.33 4.24 -10.78
C LYS A 55 19.75 4.64 -10.42
N ALA A 56 20.43 5.40 -11.29
CA ALA A 56 21.80 5.84 -11.06
C ALA A 56 21.88 6.78 -9.85
N TYR A 57 20.99 7.75 -9.77
CA TYR A 57 20.91 8.71 -8.67
C TYR A 57 20.75 8.03 -7.31
N LEU A 58 19.79 7.09 -7.19
CA LEU A 58 19.58 6.37 -5.94
C LEU A 58 20.80 5.51 -5.55
N LYS A 59 21.45 4.88 -6.53
CA LYS A 59 22.69 4.11 -6.30
C LYS A 59 23.84 4.99 -5.84
N GLU A 60 24.06 6.14 -6.47
CA GLU A 60 25.13 7.09 -6.12
C GLU A 60 24.95 7.61 -4.69
N LYS A 61 23.71 7.89 -4.32
CA LYS A 61 23.32 8.32 -2.96
C LYS A 61 23.31 7.19 -1.93
N LYS A 62 23.58 5.94 -2.33
CA LYS A 62 23.54 4.74 -1.48
C LYS A 62 22.17 4.56 -0.80
N ILE A 63 21.11 4.90 -1.51
CA ILE A 63 19.73 4.72 -1.06
C ILE A 63 19.28 3.33 -1.52
N ASP A 64 18.80 2.50 -0.59
CA ASP A 64 18.30 1.16 -0.92
C ASP A 64 16.92 1.23 -1.60
N PHE A 65 16.79 0.57 -2.75
CA PHE A 65 15.54 0.50 -3.49
C PHE A 65 15.37 -0.83 -4.22
N ILE A 66 14.13 -1.12 -4.60
CA ILE A 66 13.78 -2.21 -5.51
C ILE A 66 13.37 -1.58 -6.84
N TYR A 67 13.89 -2.10 -7.94
CA TYR A 67 13.49 -1.69 -9.28
C TYR A 67 12.64 -2.75 -9.95
N TYR A 68 11.55 -2.35 -10.58
CA TYR A 68 10.75 -3.19 -11.45
C TYR A 68 10.61 -2.54 -12.82
N ASP A 69 11.05 -3.26 -13.84
CA ASP A 69 10.72 -2.95 -15.22
C ASP A 69 9.26 -3.35 -15.50
N VAL A 70 8.39 -2.38 -15.69
CA VAL A 70 6.96 -2.57 -15.88
C VAL A 70 6.59 -2.93 -17.32
N ASP A 71 7.52 -2.86 -18.27
CA ASP A 71 7.28 -3.29 -19.66
C ASP A 71 7.30 -4.83 -19.75
N VAL A 72 8.12 -5.47 -18.91
CA VAL A 72 8.26 -6.94 -18.87
C VAL A 72 7.60 -7.57 -17.64
N ASN A 73 7.37 -6.82 -16.56
CA ASN A 73 6.72 -7.31 -15.35
C ASN A 73 5.28 -6.79 -15.21
N LEU A 74 4.35 -7.49 -15.85
CA LEU A 74 2.92 -7.14 -15.85
C LEU A 74 2.29 -7.14 -14.44
N LEU A 75 2.79 -7.96 -13.52
CA LEU A 75 2.29 -7.97 -12.14
C LEU A 75 2.66 -6.65 -11.43
N LYS A 76 3.88 -6.16 -11.64
CA LYS A 76 4.35 -4.91 -11.05
C LYS A 76 3.79 -3.68 -11.75
N GLN A 77 3.52 -3.79 -13.05
CA GLN A 77 2.74 -2.79 -13.76
C GLN A 77 1.34 -2.63 -13.15
N ARG A 78 0.60 -3.73 -12.92
CA ARG A 78 -0.73 -3.68 -12.27
C ARG A 78 -0.64 -3.15 -10.85
N GLU A 79 0.37 -3.56 -10.09
CA GLU A 79 0.62 -3.04 -8.73
C GLU A 79 0.79 -1.51 -8.74
N MET A 80 1.60 -0.98 -9.65
CA MET A 80 1.81 0.46 -9.84
C MET A 80 0.48 1.18 -10.13
N LEU A 81 -0.29 0.70 -11.11
CA LEU A 81 -1.56 1.31 -11.50
C LEU A 81 -2.58 1.34 -10.35
N ILE A 82 -2.69 0.23 -9.60
CA ILE A 82 -3.56 0.15 -8.41
C ILE A 82 -3.13 1.16 -7.33
N LYS A 83 -1.82 1.30 -7.09
CA LYS A 83 -1.32 2.28 -6.12
C LYS A 83 -1.63 3.71 -6.57
N MET A 84 -1.47 4.04 -7.85
CA MET A 84 -1.80 5.35 -8.40
C MET A 84 -3.27 5.68 -8.24
N GLN A 85 -4.16 4.76 -8.61
CA GLN A 85 -5.61 4.94 -8.46
C GLN A 85 -6.01 5.17 -7.00
N LYS A 86 -5.45 4.38 -6.07
CA LYS A 86 -5.68 4.56 -4.62
C LYS A 86 -5.17 5.91 -4.09
N ALA A 87 -4.13 6.46 -4.70
CA ALA A 87 -3.60 7.78 -4.38
C ALA A 87 -4.38 8.93 -5.08
N GLY A 88 -5.42 8.62 -5.87
CA GLY A 88 -6.17 9.61 -6.63
C GLY A 88 -5.41 10.20 -7.82
N LEU A 89 -4.32 9.56 -8.25
CA LEU A 89 -3.55 9.98 -9.42
C LEU A 89 -4.19 9.42 -10.69
N SER A 90 -4.38 10.27 -11.71
CA SER A 90 -4.85 9.80 -13.01
C SER A 90 -3.78 8.95 -13.69
N VAL A 91 -4.22 7.84 -14.28
CA VAL A 91 -3.38 6.97 -15.11
C VAL A 91 -3.22 7.50 -16.55
N ASP A 92 -4.05 8.46 -16.96
CA ASP A 92 -4.02 9.02 -18.32
C ASP A 92 -2.78 9.88 -18.55
N ASN A 93 -2.28 10.52 -17.49
CA ASN A 93 -1.06 11.34 -17.49
C ASN A 93 0.11 10.58 -16.84
N LEU A 94 0.15 9.25 -17.01
CA LEU A 94 1.21 8.41 -16.48
C LEU A 94 2.57 8.83 -17.07
N SER A 95 3.48 9.23 -16.19
CA SER A 95 4.87 9.54 -16.51
C SER A 95 5.76 8.67 -15.63
N ILE A 96 6.57 7.83 -16.26
CA ILE A 96 7.58 7.03 -15.57
C ILE A 96 8.92 7.80 -15.49
N PRO A 97 9.73 7.59 -14.44
CA PRO A 97 9.52 6.64 -13.34
C PRO A 97 8.45 7.08 -12.34
N VAL A 98 7.76 6.07 -11.78
CA VAL A 98 6.90 6.23 -10.59
C VAL A 98 7.63 5.62 -9.40
N VAL A 99 7.87 6.40 -8.36
CA VAL A 99 8.57 5.97 -7.15
C VAL A 99 7.60 5.91 -5.98
N ASP A 100 7.48 4.73 -5.37
CA ASP A 100 6.84 4.57 -4.08
C ASP A 100 7.87 4.83 -2.97
N LEU A 101 7.82 6.06 -2.45
CA LEU A 101 8.63 6.53 -1.34
C LEU A 101 7.86 6.32 -0.03
N TYR A 102 8.03 5.15 0.59
CA TYR A 102 7.43 4.79 1.88
C TYR A 102 5.88 4.84 1.91
N GLY A 103 5.22 4.58 0.78
CA GLY A 103 3.77 4.67 0.60
C GLY A 103 3.31 5.98 -0.06
N LYS A 104 4.21 6.93 -0.30
CA LYS A 104 3.94 8.15 -1.06
C LYS A 104 4.44 7.99 -2.49
N LEU A 105 3.54 8.04 -3.45
CA LEU A 105 3.92 8.02 -4.87
C LEU A 105 4.48 9.38 -5.31
N ILE A 106 5.61 9.34 -5.98
CA ILE A 106 6.28 10.48 -6.61
C ILE A 106 6.49 10.13 -8.08
N MET A 107 6.04 10.99 -8.97
CA MET A 107 6.16 10.79 -10.42
C MET A 107 7.08 11.85 -11.00
N ASN A 108 7.70 11.53 -12.14
CA ASN A 108 8.41 12.53 -12.91
C ASN A 108 7.43 13.61 -13.41
N GLU A 109 7.75 14.88 -13.12
CA GLU A 109 7.00 16.07 -13.52
C GLU A 109 7.81 16.85 -14.58
N ALA A 110 7.49 18.13 -14.82
CA ALA A 110 8.17 18.93 -15.85
C ALA A 110 9.66 19.18 -15.57
N ASN A 111 10.09 19.19 -14.31
CA ASN A 111 11.48 19.37 -13.91
C ASN A 111 12.01 18.08 -13.27
N PHE A 112 12.90 17.38 -13.99
CA PHE A 112 13.46 16.11 -13.56
C PHE A 112 14.40 16.24 -12.36
N ASP A 113 15.18 17.32 -12.26
CA ASP A 113 16.09 17.55 -11.13
C ASP A 113 15.33 17.74 -9.83
N ASP A 114 14.21 18.46 -9.88
CA ASP A 114 13.35 18.65 -8.72
C ASP A 114 12.66 17.34 -8.31
N PHE A 115 12.31 16.49 -9.28
CA PHE A 115 11.88 15.13 -9.01
C PHE A 115 12.97 14.33 -8.26
N LEU A 116 14.22 14.33 -8.74
CA LEU A 116 15.33 13.62 -8.08
C LEU A 116 15.58 14.11 -6.64
N LYS A 117 15.51 15.42 -6.41
CA LYS A 117 15.66 16.00 -5.07
C LYS A 117 14.58 15.51 -4.10
N LYS A 118 13.34 15.29 -4.57
CA LYS A 118 12.25 14.73 -3.73
C LYS A 118 12.56 13.30 -3.24
N LEU A 119 13.48 12.59 -3.90
CA LEU A 119 13.89 11.23 -3.53
C LEU A 119 15.05 11.19 -2.53
N ASP A 120 15.72 12.31 -2.26
CA ASP A 120 16.83 12.35 -1.31
C ASP A 120 16.32 12.19 0.12
N THR A 121 16.58 11.03 0.72
CA THR A 121 16.14 10.72 2.09
C THR A 121 17.12 11.21 3.16
N SER A 122 18.25 11.83 2.78
CA SER A 122 19.27 12.30 3.74
C SER A 122 18.87 13.50 4.60
N LYS A 123 17.71 14.11 4.33
CA LYS A 123 17.21 15.30 5.03
C LYS A 123 16.10 15.05 6.05
N ASN A 124 15.75 13.80 6.34
CA ASN A 124 14.75 13.44 7.35
C ASN A 124 15.37 12.81 8.60
#